data_AF-A0A7V7AAK2-F1
#
_entry.id   AF-A0A7V7AAK2-F1
#
_cell.length_a   1.000
_cell.length_b   1.000
_cell.length_c   1.000
_cell.angle_alpha   90.00
_cell.angle_beta   90.00
_cell.angle_gamma   90.00
#
_symmetry.space_group_name_H-M   'P 1'
#
loop_
_entity.id
_entity.type
_entity.pdbx_description
1 polymer ?
#
loop_
_entity_poly.entity_id
_entity_poly.type
_entity_poly.pdbx_seq_one_letter_code
_entity_poly.pdbx_strand_id
1 'polypeptide(L)'
;MKKNRISYNIFKFTLGIIFRICYRPKTYNKKLIPKKGAVIFAGNHYHLFDQNLVILSTKRMVRYMAKIEYFNDKRKAWFFKMAGCIPVNREIKDENASKEALNVLKNNSALGIFPEGTRNKTDEFLLPFKFGVVSLAQKTGAEIMPFAVTGDYKIFQKSNLNIRYGKPFKVPKDMDLKEANDKLFKVISDLKKEGLKSIGKN
;
A
#
# COMPACT_ATOMS: atom_id res chain seq x y z
N MET A 1 6.98 0.45 -20.21
CA MET A 1 5.95 0.84 -19.21
C MET A 1 4.49 0.64 -19.66
N LYS A 2 4.11 0.84 -20.95
CA LYS A 2 2.72 0.68 -21.43
C LYS A 2 2.20 -0.78 -21.47
N LYS A 3 3.08 -1.76 -21.73
CA LYS A 3 2.72 -3.17 -22.01
C LYS A 3 1.95 -3.88 -20.88
N ASN A 4 2.15 -3.48 -19.62
CA ASN A 4 1.46 -4.10 -18.48
C ASN A 4 0.17 -3.38 -18.06
N ARG A 5 -0.20 -2.27 -18.73
CA ARG A 5 -1.33 -1.44 -18.28
C ARG A 5 -2.69 -2.06 -18.64
N ILE A 6 -2.78 -2.73 -19.78
CA ILE A 6 -4.00 -3.42 -20.22
C ILE A 6 -4.28 -4.60 -19.27
N SER A 7 -3.29 -5.48 -19.08
CA SER A 7 -3.40 -6.62 -18.18
C SER A 7 -3.68 -6.20 -16.74
N TYR A 8 -3.03 -5.13 -16.25
CA TYR A 8 -3.33 -4.55 -14.94
C TYR A 8 -4.77 -4.05 -14.83
N ASN A 9 -5.30 -3.39 -15.87
CA ASN A 9 -6.68 -2.89 -15.86
C ASN A 9 -7.69 -4.04 -15.88
N ILE A 10 -7.44 -5.10 -16.65
CA ILE A 10 -8.27 -6.32 -16.66
C ILE A 10 -8.24 -6.97 -15.28
N PHE A 11 -7.04 -7.19 -14.72
CA PHE A 11 -6.88 -7.73 -13.37
C PHE A 11 -7.65 -6.90 -12.34
N LYS A 12 -7.49 -5.58 -12.37
CA LYS A 12 -8.18 -4.66 -11.47
C LYS A 12 -9.70 -4.73 -11.62
N PHE A 13 -10.21 -4.81 -12.85
CA PHE A 13 -11.65 -4.93 -13.11
C PHE A 13 -12.21 -6.21 -12.50
N THR A 14 -11.59 -7.36 -12.79
CA THR A 14 -11.97 -8.67 -12.24
C THR A 14 -11.91 -8.67 -10.71
N LEU A 15 -10.80 -8.15 -10.15
CA LEU A 15 -10.63 -8.01 -8.70
C LEU A 15 -11.71 -7.13 -8.07
N GLY A 16 -12.14 -6.07 -8.76
CA GLY A 16 -13.19 -5.16 -8.30
C GLY A 16 -14.56 -5.84 -8.22
N ILE A 17 -14.88 -6.70 -9.19
CA ILE A 17 -16.10 -7.52 -9.16
C ILE A 17 -16.06 -8.46 -7.95
N ILE A 18 -14.97 -9.22 -7.80
CA ILE A 18 -14.79 -10.18 -6.69
C ILE A 18 -14.92 -9.47 -5.34
N PHE A 19 -14.23 -8.34 -5.15
CA PHE A 19 -14.25 -7.63 -3.88
C PHE A 19 -15.62 -7.03 -3.57
N ARG A 20 -16.33 -6.54 -4.58
CA ARG A 20 -17.67 -6.00 -4.41
C ARG A 20 -18.68 -7.09 -4.07
N ILE A 21 -18.55 -8.29 -4.63
CA ILE A 21 -19.45 -9.41 -4.36
C ILE A 21 -19.13 -10.04 -2.99
N CYS A 22 -17.87 -10.35 -2.72
CA CYS A 22 -17.46 -11.11 -1.55
C CYS A 22 -17.34 -10.26 -0.29
N TYR A 23 -16.76 -9.06 -0.37
CA TYR A 23 -16.33 -8.30 0.82
C TYR A 23 -17.02 -6.93 0.98
N ARG A 24 -17.58 -6.36 -0.09
CA ARG A 24 -18.28 -5.06 -0.13
C ARG A 24 -17.54 -3.93 0.63
N PRO A 25 -16.22 -3.72 0.39
CA PRO A 25 -15.42 -2.81 1.20
C PRO A 25 -15.90 -1.36 1.10
N LYS A 26 -15.86 -0.64 2.23
CA LYS A 26 -16.12 0.82 2.27
C LYS A 26 -14.81 1.60 2.11
N THR A 27 -14.81 2.58 1.21
CA THR A 27 -13.64 3.45 0.98
C THR A 27 -13.94 4.86 1.47
N TYR A 28 -13.20 5.33 2.47
CA TYR A 28 -13.31 6.68 3.01
C TYR A 28 -12.20 7.58 2.48
N ASN A 29 -12.51 8.86 2.26
CA ASN A 29 -11.57 9.90 1.83
C ASN A 29 -10.83 9.62 0.50
N LYS A 30 -11.42 8.82 -0.39
CA LYS A 30 -10.87 8.49 -1.72
C LYS A 30 -10.46 9.72 -2.55
N LYS A 31 -11.16 10.84 -2.36
CA LYS A 31 -10.89 12.13 -3.04
C LYS A 31 -9.52 12.73 -2.76
N LEU A 32 -8.87 12.33 -1.65
CA LEU A 32 -7.54 12.82 -1.27
C LEU A 32 -6.41 12.19 -2.10
N ILE A 33 -6.68 11.10 -2.83
CA ILE A 33 -5.65 10.37 -3.59
C ILE A 33 -5.09 11.25 -4.73
N PRO A 34 -3.76 11.53 -4.75
CA PRO A 34 -3.14 12.29 -5.81
C PRO A 34 -3.35 11.63 -7.18
N LYS A 35 -3.97 12.38 -8.10
CA LYS A 35 -4.27 11.91 -9.46
C LYS A 35 -3.02 11.85 -10.37
N LYS A 36 -1.99 12.63 -10.04
CA LYS A 36 -0.73 12.80 -10.79
C LYS A 36 0.45 12.93 -9.81
N GLY A 37 1.68 12.96 -10.31
CA GLY A 37 2.91 13.13 -9.52
C GLY A 37 3.33 11.90 -8.73
N ALA A 38 4.59 11.79 -8.33
CA ALA A 38 5.09 10.64 -7.57
C ALA A 38 4.34 10.47 -6.22
N VAL A 39 3.88 9.25 -5.93
CA VAL A 39 3.14 8.95 -4.68
C VAL A 39 3.53 7.60 -4.10
N ILE A 40 3.68 7.53 -2.78
CA ILE A 40 3.89 6.30 -2.01
C ILE A 40 2.63 6.06 -1.15
N PHE A 41 1.87 5.01 -1.46
CA PHE A 41 0.81 4.52 -0.59
C PHE A 41 1.43 3.74 0.56
N ALA A 42 1.20 4.20 1.79
CA ALA A 42 1.71 3.57 3.00
C ALA A 42 0.59 3.37 4.03
N GLY A 43 0.52 2.19 4.63
CA GLY A 43 -0.54 1.84 5.56
C GLY A 43 -0.25 0.57 6.33
N ASN A 44 -1.14 0.20 7.23
CA ASN A 44 -1.00 -1.04 7.98
C ASN A 44 -1.16 -2.28 7.09
N HIS A 45 -0.61 -3.41 7.53
CA HIS A 45 -0.68 -4.68 6.81
C HIS A 45 -1.01 -5.84 7.75
N TYR A 46 -2.19 -6.42 7.64
CA TYR A 46 -2.60 -7.58 8.45
C TYR A 46 -3.14 -8.73 7.59
N HIS A 47 -3.63 -8.44 6.38
CA HIS A 47 -4.16 -9.44 5.48
C HIS A 47 -3.43 -9.46 4.13
N LEU A 48 -3.43 -10.63 3.48
CA LEU A 48 -2.84 -10.80 2.14
C LEU A 48 -3.49 -9.89 1.08
N PHE A 49 -4.68 -9.35 1.35
CA PHE A 49 -5.48 -8.61 0.39
C PHE A 49 -5.48 -7.09 0.60
N ASP A 50 -4.72 -6.58 1.57
CA ASP A 50 -4.73 -5.14 1.89
C ASP A 50 -4.34 -4.26 0.70
N GLN A 51 -3.35 -4.69 -0.09
CA GLN A 51 -2.95 -3.95 -1.29
C GLN A 51 -4.06 -3.84 -2.34
N ASN A 52 -4.97 -4.81 -2.38
CA ASN A 52 -6.07 -4.84 -3.35
C ASN A 52 -7.04 -3.69 -3.10
N LEU A 53 -7.29 -3.32 -1.83
CA LEU A 53 -8.14 -2.18 -1.50
C LEU A 53 -7.58 -0.87 -2.04
N VAL A 54 -6.26 -0.71 -2.02
CA VAL A 54 -5.59 0.45 -2.61
C VAL A 54 -5.66 0.43 -4.13
N ILE A 55 -5.34 -0.70 -4.76
CA ILE A 55 -5.41 -0.90 -6.22
C ILE A 55 -6.80 -0.55 -6.76
N LEU A 56 -7.85 -0.97 -6.06
CA LEU A 56 -9.25 -0.68 -6.42
C LEU A 56 -9.65 0.79 -6.20
N SER A 57 -8.98 1.48 -5.27
CA SER A 57 -9.30 2.86 -4.89
C SER A 57 -8.72 3.94 -5.82
N THR A 58 -7.80 3.62 -6.73
CA THR A 58 -7.18 4.62 -7.61
C THR A 58 -7.13 4.19 -9.07
N LYS A 59 -7.25 5.14 -10.01
CA LYS A 59 -7.05 4.86 -11.45
C LYS A 59 -5.56 4.68 -11.82
N ARG A 60 -4.66 4.93 -10.88
CA ARG A 60 -3.20 4.81 -11.07
C ARG A 60 -2.78 3.36 -10.91
N MET A 61 -1.81 2.93 -11.70
CA MET A 61 -1.17 1.62 -11.49
C MET A 61 -0.25 1.72 -10.29
N VAL A 62 -0.59 1.03 -9.20
CA VAL A 62 0.21 0.98 -7.97
C VAL A 62 1.11 -0.25 -8.02
N ARG A 63 2.42 -0.03 -7.93
CA ARG A 63 3.42 -1.10 -7.90
C ARG A 63 3.79 -1.41 -6.46
N TYR A 64 3.54 -2.63 -6.02
CA TYR A 64 3.88 -3.08 -4.67
C TYR A 64 5.20 -3.82 -4.64
N MET A 65 5.92 -3.73 -3.52
CA MET A 65 7.07 -4.58 -3.24
C MET A 65 6.60 -5.96 -2.74
N ALA A 66 6.87 -7.01 -3.51
CA ALA A 66 6.45 -8.38 -3.22
C ALA A 66 7.66 -9.26 -2.91
N LYS A 67 7.50 -10.20 -1.97
CA LYS A 67 8.55 -11.11 -1.52
C LYS A 67 9.15 -11.86 -2.73
N ILE A 68 10.48 -11.85 -2.88
CA ILE A 68 11.16 -12.37 -4.08
C ILE A 68 10.85 -13.85 -4.34
N GLU A 69 10.61 -14.65 -3.32
CA GLU A 69 10.27 -16.06 -3.42
C GLU A 69 8.93 -16.31 -4.14
N TYR A 70 8.06 -15.30 -4.22
CA TYR A 70 6.85 -15.40 -5.06
C TYR A 70 7.17 -15.41 -6.55
N PHE A 71 8.38 -15.03 -6.95
CA PHE A 71 8.83 -15.05 -8.33
C PHE A 71 9.59 -16.32 -8.70
N ASN A 72 9.84 -17.23 -7.74
CA ASN A 72 10.50 -18.51 -7.99
C ASN A 72 9.53 -19.54 -8.60
N ASP A 73 8.25 -19.46 -8.29
CA ASP A 73 7.19 -20.31 -8.89
C ASP A 73 6.63 -19.65 -10.16
N LYS A 74 6.55 -20.38 -11.27
CA LYS A 74 6.13 -19.83 -12.57
C LYS A 74 4.74 -19.19 -12.55
N ARG A 75 3.78 -19.80 -11.84
CA ARG A 75 2.39 -19.30 -11.78
C ARG A 75 2.29 -18.03 -10.94
N LYS A 76 2.90 -18.04 -9.75
CA LYS A 76 2.98 -16.85 -8.88
C LYS A 76 3.77 -15.73 -9.56
N ALA A 77 4.91 -16.05 -10.18
CA ALA A 77 5.73 -15.08 -10.89
C ALA A 77 4.95 -14.38 -12.00
N TRP A 78 4.20 -15.13 -12.82
CA TRP A 78 3.34 -14.57 -13.85
C TRP A 78 2.32 -13.58 -13.26
N PHE A 79 1.65 -13.98 -12.17
CA PHE A 79 0.67 -13.13 -11.47
C PHE A 79 1.29 -11.84 -10.92
N PHE A 80 2.41 -11.93 -10.18
CA PHE A 80 3.04 -10.76 -9.57
C PHE A 80 3.68 -9.83 -10.61
N LYS A 81 4.22 -10.37 -11.71
CA LYS A 81 4.69 -9.58 -12.86
C LYS A 81 3.54 -8.85 -13.55
N MET A 82 2.40 -9.53 -13.74
CA MET A 82 1.18 -8.93 -14.30
C MET A 82 0.64 -7.80 -13.41
N ALA A 83 0.62 -8.01 -12.10
CA ALA A 83 0.25 -6.99 -11.12
C ALA A 83 1.26 -5.81 -11.05
N GLY A 84 2.43 -5.96 -11.69
CA GLY A 84 3.48 -4.94 -11.74
C GLY A 84 4.28 -4.81 -10.45
N CYS A 85 4.33 -5.87 -9.64
CA CYS A 85 5.08 -5.87 -8.40
C CYS A 85 6.60 -5.86 -8.63
N ILE A 86 7.30 -5.21 -7.71
CA ILE A 86 8.76 -5.17 -7.61
C ILE A 86 9.18 -6.33 -6.71
N PRO A 87 10.01 -7.28 -7.17
CA PRO A 87 10.56 -8.31 -6.29
C PRO A 87 11.47 -7.68 -5.24
N VAL A 88 11.35 -8.11 -3.99
CA VAL A 88 12.22 -7.65 -2.90
C VAL A 88 12.65 -8.82 -2.01
N ASN A 89 13.95 -8.92 -1.76
CA ASN A 89 14.46 -9.72 -0.66
C ASN A 89 14.30 -8.93 0.65
N ARG A 90 13.50 -9.47 1.58
CA ARG A 90 13.16 -8.80 2.85
C ARG A 90 14.17 -9.07 3.96
N GLU A 91 15.09 -10.00 3.74
CA GLU A 91 16.13 -10.43 4.68
C GLU A 91 17.38 -9.56 4.59
N ILE A 92 17.57 -8.87 3.44
CA ILE A 92 18.71 -8.00 3.19
C ILE A 92 18.26 -6.58 2.83
N LYS A 93 19.23 -5.67 2.80
CA LYS A 93 19.08 -4.36 2.17
C LYS A 93 19.13 -4.54 0.65
N ASP A 94 17.99 -4.83 0.04
CA ASP A 94 17.89 -5.07 -1.41
C ASP A 94 18.03 -3.76 -2.22
N GLU A 95 19.24 -3.50 -2.71
CA GLU A 95 19.56 -2.31 -3.50
C GLU A 95 18.84 -2.29 -4.85
N ASN A 96 18.59 -3.46 -5.44
CA ASN A 96 17.88 -3.58 -6.72
C ASN A 96 16.43 -3.15 -6.56
N ALA A 97 15.74 -3.68 -5.55
CA ALA A 97 14.37 -3.27 -5.22
C ALA A 97 14.29 -1.77 -4.89
N SER A 98 15.28 -1.25 -4.17
CA SER A 98 15.39 0.18 -3.85
C SER A 98 15.57 1.05 -5.11
N LYS A 99 16.44 0.63 -6.04
CA LYS A 99 16.66 1.32 -7.32
C LYS A 99 15.41 1.29 -8.20
N GLU A 100 14.70 0.16 -8.26
CA GLU A 100 13.45 0.05 -9.01
C GLU A 100 12.35 0.95 -8.41
N ALA A 101 12.23 1.00 -7.08
CA ALA A 101 11.32 1.90 -6.39
C ALA A 101 11.62 3.38 -6.67
N LEU A 102 12.89 3.77 -6.63
CA LEU A 102 13.32 5.12 -7.01
C LEU A 102 12.93 5.43 -8.47
N ASN A 103 13.12 4.48 -9.39
CA ASN A 103 12.74 4.65 -10.79
C ASN A 103 11.22 4.80 -10.97
N VAL A 104 10.41 4.05 -10.24
CA VAL A 104 8.94 4.22 -10.24
C VAL A 104 8.56 5.65 -9.83
N LEU A 105 9.15 6.14 -8.75
CA LEU A 105 8.84 7.47 -8.22
C LEU A 105 9.37 8.59 -9.12
N LYS A 106 10.60 8.50 -9.64
CA LYS A 106 11.16 9.46 -10.62
C LYS A 106 10.32 9.56 -11.89
N ASN A 107 9.64 8.47 -12.28
CA ASN A 107 8.69 8.45 -13.40
C ASN A 107 7.27 8.90 -13.03
N ASN A 108 7.10 9.67 -11.94
CA ASN A 108 5.81 10.19 -11.46
C ASN A 108 4.72 9.10 -11.27
N SER A 109 5.13 7.87 -10.98
CA SER A 109 4.23 6.72 -10.83
C SER A 109 3.88 6.48 -9.35
N ALA A 110 3.02 5.49 -9.10
CA ALA A 110 2.55 5.16 -7.76
C ALA A 110 3.23 3.89 -7.24
N LEU A 111 3.75 3.97 -6.02
CA LEU A 111 4.39 2.88 -5.30
C LEU A 111 3.54 2.51 -4.08
N GLY A 112 3.45 1.23 -3.76
CA GLY A 112 2.80 0.72 -2.54
C GLY A 112 3.82 0.06 -1.64
N ILE A 113 3.94 0.53 -0.40
CA ILE A 113 4.86 -0.03 0.60
C ILE A 113 4.11 -0.14 1.93
N PHE A 114 4.21 -1.30 2.57
CA PHE A 114 3.79 -1.45 3.96
C PHE A 114 5.01 -1.17 4.85
N PRO A 115 5.03 -0.08 5.64
CA PRO A 115 6.18 0.28 6.47
C PRO A 115 6.48 -0.76 7.55
N GLU A 116 5.50 -1.57 7.97
CA GLU A 116 5.69 -2.72 8.86
C GLU A 116 6.62 -3.81 8.26
N GLY A 117 6.81 -3.82 6.94
CA GLY A 117 7.70 -4.76 6.23
C GLY A 117 7.19 -6.21 6.15
N THR A 118 6.20 -6.56 6.95
CA THR A 118 5.52 -7.86 6.97
C THR A 118 4.05 -7.69 7.33
N ARG A 119 3.27 -8.77 7.24
CA ARG A 119 1.91 -8.80 7.79
C ARG A 119 2.00 -8.92 9.30
N ASN A 120 1.32 -8.05 10.01
CA ASN A 120 1.06 -8.17 11.42
C ASN A 120 0.15 -9.38 11.67
N LYS A 121 0.68 -10.34 12.42
CA LYS A 121 0.00 -11.57 12.86
C LYS A 121 -0.06 -11.67 14.40
N THR A 122 0.31 -10.60 15.10
CA THR A 122 0.29 -10.51 16.56
C THR A 122 -0.91 -9.67 16.99
N ASP A 123 -1.10 -9.53 18.30
CA ASP A 123 -2.13 -8.65 18.88
C ASP A 123 -1.69 -7.18 18.93
N GLU A 124 -0.51 -6.87 18.39
CA GLU A 124 0.02 -5.50 18.34
C GLU A 124 -0.85 -4.59 17.48
N PHE A 125 -1.05 -3.36 17.95
CA PHE A 125 -1.84 -2.39 17.18
C PHE A 125 -1.20 -2.05 15.84
N LEU A 126 0.13 -1.86 15.80
CA LEU A 126 0.93 -1.71 14.58
C LEU A 126 2.32 -2.25 14.88
N LEU A 127 2.95 -2.93 13.93
CA LEU A 127 4.37 -3.26 14.07
C LEU A 127 5.25 -2.00 13.90
N PRO A 128 6.50 -2.02 14.39
CA PRO A 128 7.45 -0.94 14.15
C PRO A 128 7.64 -0.66 12.66
N PHE A 129 7.68 0.63 12.29
CA PHE A 129 7.83 1.05 10.90
C PHE A 129 9.29 1.12 10.49
N LYS A 130 9.62 0.45 9.38
CA LYS A 130 10.90 0.62 8.68
C LYS A 130 10.95 1.98 7.97
N PHE A 131 12.14 2.56 7.91
CA PHE A 131 12.40 3.89 7.33
C PHE A 131 12.29 3.98 5.80
N GLY A 132 12.06 2.86 5.09
CA GLY A 132 12.07 2.82 3.63
C GLY A 132 11.08 3.78 2.98
N VAL A 133 9.88 3.93 3.54
CA VAL A 133 8.84 4.85 3.03
C VAL A 133 9.32 6.30 3.08
N VAL A 134 9.74 6.75 4.26
CA VAL A 134 10.14 8.15 4.48
C VAL A 134 11.45 8.49 3.77
N SER A 135 12.40 7.54 3.71
CA SER A 135 13.65 7.72 2.96
C SER A 135 13.41 7.85 1.45
N LEU A 136 12.53 7.03 0.88
CA LEU A 136 12.17 7.15 -0.55
C LEU A 136 11.41 8.44 -0.83
N ALA A 137 10.47 8.83 0.03
CA ALA A 137 9.73 10.08 -0.10
C ALA A 137 10.68 11.29 -0.11
N GLN A 138 11.61 11.36 0.85
CA GLN A 138 12.58 12.43 0.96
C GLN A 138 13.52 12.53 -0.26
N LYS A 139 14.05 11.38 -0.72
CA LYS A 139 14.96 11.32 -1.88
C LYS A 139 14.30 11.71 -3.20
N THR A 140 12.99 11.51 -3.32
CA THR A 140 12.28 11.68 -4.61
C THR A 140 11.32 12.86 -4.63
N GLY A 141 11.02 13.46 -3.46
CA GLY A 141 9.97 14.47 -3.32
C GLY A 141 8.56 13.90 -3.49
N ALA A 142 8.39 12.58 -3.49
CA ALA A 142 7.10 11.93 -3.60
C ALA A 142 6.21 12.22 -2.39
N GLU A 143 4.91 12.36 -2.62
CA GLU A 143 3.94 12.46 -1.52
C GLU A 143 3.72 11.08 -0.90
N ILE A 144 3.68 11.00 0.43
CA ILE A 144 3.17 9.84 1.14
C ILE A 144 1.66 9.99 1.22
N MET A 145 0.94 9.00 0.69
CA MET A 145 -0.50 8.86 0.84
C MET A 145 -0.78 7.82 1.94
N PRO A 146 -1.00 8.25 3.19
CA PRO A 146 -1.26 7.33 4.30
C PRO A 146 -2.65 6.72 4.18
N PHE A 147 -2.77 5.44 4.52
CA PHE A 147 -4.05 4.76 4.63
C PHE A 147 -4.06 3.80 5.82
N ALA A 148 -5.27 3.46 6.28
CA ALA A 148 -5.48 2.35 7.19
C ALA A 148 -6.59 1.42 6.67
N VAL A 149 -6.39 0.12 6.84
CA VAL A 149 -7.38 -0.93 6.58
C VAL A 149 -7.85 -1.50 7.92
N THR A 150 -9.16 -1.58 8.10
CA THR A 150 -9.79 -2.15 9.30
C THR A 150 -10.99 -3.02 8.93
N GLY A 151 -11.45 -3.84 9.88
CA GLY A 151 -12.50 -4.83 9.65
C GLY A 151 -11.93 -6.16 9.18
N ASP A 152 -12.82 -7.04 8.72
CA ASP A 152 -12.49 -8.44 8.50
C ASP A 152 -12.79 -8.84 7.05
N TYR A 153 -11.95 -9.69 6.46
CA TYR A 153 -12.16 -10.25 5.11
C TYR A 153 -13.15 -11.43 5.15
N LYS A 154 -14.38 -11.18 5.62
CA LYS A 154 -15.46 -12.18 5.66
C LYS A 154 -16.26 -12.18 4.35
N ILE A 155 -16.40 -13.36 3.75
CA ILE A 155 -17.08 -13.55 2.47
C ILE A 155 -18.61 -13.59 2.67
N PHE A 156 -19.37 -12.87 1.85
CA PHE A 156 -20.84 -12.83 1.81
C PHE A 156 -21.53 -12.37 3.11
N GLN A 157 -20.82 -11.67 4.00
CA GLN A 157 -21.35 -11.15 5.26
C GLN A 157 -21.53 -9.62 5.24
N LYS A 158 -22.18 -9.08 6.27
CA LYS A 158 -22.30 -7.64 6.47
C LYS A 158 -20.90 -7.02 6.56
N SER A 159 -20.59 -6.10 5.64
CA SER A 159 -19.24 -5.57 5.51
C SER A 159 -18.89 -4.60 6.63
N ASN A 160 -17.88 -4.97 7.41
CA ASN A 160 -17.10 -4.07 8.25
C ASN A 160 -15.73 -3.76 7.62
N LEU A 161 -15.38 -4.37 6.48
CA LEU A 161 -14.11 -4.12 5.81
C LEU A 161 -14.09 -2.69 5.26
N ASN A 162 -13.12 -1.90 5.68
CA ASN A 162 -12.96 -0.55 5.19
C ASN A 162 -11.50 -0.16 5.02
N ILE A 163 -11.28 0.79 4.11
CA ILE A 163 -10.03 1.49 3.91
C ILE A 163 -10.27 2.99 4.04
N ARG A 164 -9.40 3.67 4.79
CA ARG A 164 -9.47 5.11 5.04
C ARG A 164 -8.17 5.78 4.63
N TYR A 165 -8.26 6.84 3.85
CA TYR A 165 -7.12 7.66 3.43
C TYR A 165 -6.96 8.90 4.30
N GLY A 166 -5.73 9.23 4.66
CA GLY A 166 -5.36 10.49 5.30
C GLY A 166 -4.96 11.56 4.28
N LYS A 167 -4.65 12.76 4.77
CA LYS A 167 -4.10 13.83 3.92
C LYS A 167 -2.71 13.43 3.44
N PRO A 168 -2.43 13.50 2.12
CA PRO A 168 -1.08 13.24 1.63
C PRO A 168 -0.12 14.32 2.15
N PHE A 169 1.14 13.93 2.38
CA PHE A 169 2.16 14.86 2.84
C PHE A 169 3.52 14.53 2.24
N LYS A 170 4.40 15.53 2.13
CA LYS A 170 5.80 15.35 1.71
C LYS A 170 6.71 15.21 2.92
N VAL A 171 7.87 14.61 2.69
CA VAL A 171 8.99 14.59 3.65
C VAL A 171 10.05 15.57 3.14
N PRO A 172 10.24 16.73 3.79
CA PRO A 172 11.29 17.68 3.44
C PRO A 172 12.69 17.05 3.51
N LYS A 173 13.63 17.54 2.70
CA LYS A 173 15.00 16.99 2.61
C LYS A 173 15.82 17.14 3.90
N ASP A 174 15.46 18.12 4.70
CA ASP A 174 16.06 18.53 5.96
C ASP A 174 15.35 17.94 7.19
N MET A 175 14.18 17.30 7.01
CA MET A 175 13.48 16.61 8.09
C MET A 175 14.24 15.37 8.52
N ASP A 176 14.39 15.17 9.83
CA ASP A 176 14.96 13.94 10.37
C ASP A 176 14.11 12.72 10.00
N LEU A 177 14.77 11.61 9.64
CA LEU A 177 14.06 10.41 9.18
C LEU A 177 13.24 9.75 10.28
N LYS A 178 13.68 9.83 11.55
CA LYS A 178 12.92 9.32 12.68
C LYS A 178 11.70 10.18 12.94
N GLU A 179 11.85 11.49 12.91
CA GLU A 179 10.71 12.42 13.00
C GLU A 179 9.66 12.16 11.90
N ALA A 180 10.12 12.01 10.64
CA ALA A 180 9.24 11.70 9.52
C ALA A 180 8.52 10.34 9.69
N ASN A 181 9.22 9.34 10.22
CA ASN A 181 8.68 8.00 10.43
C ASN A 181 7.69 7.97 11.60
N ASP A 182 7.97 8.68 12.68
CA ASP A 182 7.09 8.84 13.84
C ASP A 182 5.79 9.57 13.43
N LYS A 183 5.90 10.59 12.58
CA LYS A 183 4.73 11.26 11.97
C LYS A 183 3.91 10.30 11.13
N LEU A 184 4.54 9.51 10.26
CA LEU A 184 3.85 8.51 9.45
C LEU A 184 3.12 7.47 10.32
N PHE A 185 3.80 6.98 11.37
CA PHE A 185 3.23 6.04 12.33
C PHE A 185 1.99 6.62 13.02
N LYS A 186 2.10 7.85 13.55
CA LYS A 186 0.99 8.55 14.19
C LYS A 186 -0.21 8.70 13.27
N VAL A 187 0.00 9.16 12.03
CA VAL A 187 -1.09 9.34 11.06
C VAL A 187 -1.78 8.01 10.73
N ILE A 188 -1.03 6.93 10.50
CA ILE A 188 -1.63 5.62 10.22
C ILE A 188 -2.34 5.06 11.45
N SER A 189 -1.79 5.27 12.65
CA SER A 189 -2.41 4.88 13.92
C SER A 189 -3.76 5.56 14.12
N ASP A 190 -3.83 6.88 13.91
CA ASP A 190 -5.06 7.66 14.03
C ASP A 190 -6.12 7.21 12.99
N LEU A 191 -5.71 7.00 11.74
CA LEU A 191 -6.59 6.46 10.70
C LEU A 191 -7.13 5.06 11.05
N LYS A 192 -6.29 4.21 11.65
CA LYS A 192 -6.69 2.87 12.09
C LYS A 192 -7.69 2.95 13.25
N LYS A 193 -7.47 3.82 14.23
CA LYS A 193 -8.41 4.08 15.34
C LYS A 193 -9.77 4.57 14.81
N GLU A 194 -9.78 5.53 13.88
CA GLU A 194 -11.01 6.00 13.24
C GLU A 194 -11.74 4.87 12.46
N GLY A 195 -10.97 4.02 11.77
CA GLY A 195 -11.51 2.86 11.06
C GLY A 195 -12.23 1.89 12.00
N LEU A 196 -11.58 1.52 13.11
CA LEU A 196 -12.13 0.63 14.13
C LEU A 196 -13.41 1.21 14.77
N LYS A 197 -13.38 2.49 15.16
CA LYS A 197 -14.56 3.20 15.70
C LYS A 197 -15.74 3.14 14.73
N SER A 198 -15.51 3.32 13.43
CA SER A 198 -16.56 3.29 12.42
C SER A 198 -17.25 1.93 12.23
N ILE A 199 -16.67 0.86 12.81
CA ILE A 199 -17.21 -0.50 12.78
C ILE A 199 -17.56 -1.03 14.17
N GLY A 200 -17.65 -0.15 15.17
CA GLY A 200 -18.03 -0.50 16.54
C GLY A 200 -16.97 -1.31 17.30
N LYS A 201 -15.70 -1.20 16.91
CA LYS A 201 -14.56 -1.78 17.64
C LYS A 201 -13.77 -0.65 18.31
N ASN A 202 -13.40 -0.83 19.58
CA ASN A 202 -12.55 0.10 20.34
C ASN A 202 -11.10 -0.36 20.33
#